data_AF-A0A8E1V1Q0-F1
#
_entry.id   AF-A0A8E1V1Q0-F1
#
_cell.length_a   1.000
_cell.length_b   1.000
_cell.length_c   1.000
_cell.angle_alpha   90.00
_cell.angle_beta   90.00
_cell.angle_gamma   90.00
#
_symmetry.space_group_name_H-M   'P 1'
#
loop_
_entity.id
_entity.type
_entity.pdbx_description
1 polymer ?
#
loop_
_entity_poly.entity_id
_entity_poly.type
_entity_poly.pdbx_seq_one_letter_code
_entity_poly.pdbx_strand_id
1 'polypeptide(L)'
;MRRSTYVLFIAWGIIAFFVASAIFKFQPLTVSFSINDRRLLSGLGRGILLLFAYIIFTIIPSRVAIVIPSFFYFGLLGSYLWQFLMVVLSGNWRGIAIDLLFVLSYMVLIYCATMTSFQIINLVQKNRSVYYFSKWFKSVKRVIKAHWLSLTIVTGAYVVLWSIFSLI
;
A
#
# COMPACT_ATOMS: atom_id res chain seq x y z
N MET A 1 -3.77 -10.85 -16.09
CA MET A 1 -2.57 -10.92 -15.23
C MET A 1 -2.56 -12.31 -14.63
N ARG A 2 -1.61 -13.14 -15.08
CA ARG A 2 -1.49 -14.54 -14.68
C ARG A 2 -1.09 -14.59 -13.19
N ARG A 3 -1.56 -15.61 -12.44
CA ARG A 3 -1.16 -15.92 -11.05
C ARG A 3 0.34 -15.70 -10.77
N SER A 4 1.19 -15.93 -11.78
CA SER A 4 2.64 -15.71 -11.78
C SER A 4 3.11 -14.31 -11.32
N THR A 5 2.42 -13.21 -11.64
CA THR A 5 2.88 -11.87 -11.19
C THR A 5 2.70 -11.67 -9.69
N TYR A 6 1.66 -12.27 -9.09
CA TYR A 6 1.49 -12.24 -7.63
C TYR A 6 2.54 -13.09 -6.92
N VAL A 7 2.92 -14.23 -7.51
CA VAL A 7 4.01 -15.07 -6.99
C VAL A 7 5.34 -14.30 -6.95
N LEU A 8 5.63 -13.49 -7.97
CA LEU A 8 6.82 -12.63 -7.98
C LEU A 8 6.80 -11.56 -6.88
N PHE A 9 5.66 -10.94 -6.60
CA PHE A 9 5.55 -9.97 -5.50
C PHE A 9 5.65 -10.63 -4.12
N ILE A 10 5.11 -11.82 -3.97
CA ILE A 10 5.25 -12.60 -2.73
C ILE A 10 6.72 -12.98 -2.53
N ALA A 11 7.39 -13.50 -3.55
CA ALA A 11 8.82 -13.81 -3.50
C ALA A 11 9.65 -12.56 -3.17
N TRP A 12 9.32 -11.42 -3.78
CA TRP A 12 9.97 -10.15 -3.46
C TRP A 12 9.70 -9.69 -2.02
N GLY A 13 8.47 -9.82 -1.52
CA GLY A 13 8.14 -9.52 -0.13
C GLY A 13 8.92 -10.38 0.86
N ILE A 14 9.12 -11.66 0.53
CA ILE A 14 9.98 -12.57 1.31
C ILE A 14 11.43 -12.10 1.29
N ILE A 15 11.97 -11.74 0.12
CA ILE A 15 13.32 -11.19 0.00
C ILE A 15 13.46 -9.92 0.83
N ALA A 16 12.51 -8.99 0.74
CA ALA A 16 12.51 -7.74 1.49
C ALA A 16 12.45 -7.98 3.01
N PHE A 17 11.69 -8.99 3.46
CA PHE A 17 11.68 -9.42 4.85
C PHE A 17 13.06 -9.91 5.31
N PHE A 18 13.73 -10.77 4.53
CA PHE A 18 15.07 -11.24 4.86
C PHE A 18 16.12 -10.13 4.81
N VAL A 19 16.03 -9.21 3.84
CA VAL A 19 16.90 -8.04 3.78
C VAL A 19 16.68 -7.16 5.01
N ALA A 20 15.43 -6.92 5.42
CA ALA A 20 15.14 -6.22 6.67
C ALA A 20 15.74 -6.95 7.87
N SER A 21 15.67 -8.28 7.91
CA SER A 21 16.28 -9.07 8.98
C SER A 21 17.80 -8.99 9.07
N ALA A 22 18.47 -8.79 7.92
CA ALA A 22 19.92 -8.65 7.87
C ALA A 22 20.40 -7.24 8.28
N ILE A 23 19.58 -6.22 8.00
CA ILE A 23 19.92 -4.82 8.25
C ILE A 23 19.52 -4.38 9.68
N PHE A 24 18.35 -4.80 10.14
CA PHE A 24 17.80 -4.36 11.43
C PHE A 24 18.14 -5.35 12.54
N LYS A 25 18.52 -4.82 13.71
CA LYS A 25 18.80 -5.65 14.89
C LYS A 25 17.57 -6.44 15.31
N PHE A 26 17.79 -7.69 15.66
CA PHE A 26 16.78 -8.56 16.26
C PHE A 26 16.59 -8.16 17.72
N GLN A 27 15.63 -7.29 17.99
CA GLN A 27 15.31 -6.83 19.34
C GLN A 27 13.80 -6.60 19.50
N PRO A 28 13.22 -6.94 20.66
CA PRO A 28 11.79 -6.73 20.88
C PRO A 28 11.47 -5.24 20.78
N LEU A 29 10.42 -4.91 20.02
CA LEU A 29 9.97 -3.54 19.83
C LEU A 29 8.75 -3.27 20.69
N THR A 30 8.83 -2.28 21.57
CA THR A 30 7.69 -1.83 22.36
C THR A 30 6.91 -0.76 21.59
N VAL A 31 5.62 -1.01 21.41
CA VAL A 31 4.71 -0.04 20.78
C VAL A 31 4.25 0.94 21.85
N SER A 32 4.53 2.22 21.62
CA SER A 32 3.92 3.31 22.38
C SER A 32 2.82 3.97 21.55
N PHE A 33 1.75 4.36 22.23
CA PHE A 33 0.61 5.03 21.61
C PHE A 33 0.77 6.52 21.78
N SER A 34 1.19 7.22 20.72
CA SER A 34 1.18 8.68 20.69
C SER A 34 0.67 9.18 19.35
N ILE A 35 -0.46 9.88 19.36
CA ILE A 35 -0.99 10.56 18.18
C ILE A 35 -0.27 11.89 18.08
N ASN A 36 0.53 12.04 17.01
CA ASN A 36 1.21 13.28 16.69
C ASN A 36 0.67 13.80 15.36
N ASP A 37 0.24 15.07 15.30
CA ASP A 37 -0.27 15.71 14.08
C ASP A 37 0.74 15.63 12.94
N ARG A 38 2.04 15.71 13.24
CA ARG A 38 3.11 15.54 12.26
C ARG A 38 3.16 14.12 11.68
N ARG A 39 2.85 13.09 12.48
CA ARG A 39 2.76 11.70 12.03
C ARG A 39 1.49 11.44 11.23
N LEU A 40 0.36 12.03 11.63
CA LEU A 40 -0.89 11.99 10.85
C LEU A 40 -0.67 12.57 9.45
N LEU A 41 -0.10 13.77 9.36
CA LEU A 41 0.22 14.41 8.08
C LEU A 41 1.22 13.59 7.26
N SER A 42 2.25 13.02 7.89
CA SER A 42 3.22 12.16 7.20
C SER A 42 2.57 10.86 6.67
N GLY A 43 1.72 10.23 7.48
CA GLY A 43 0.95 9.04 7.09
C GLY A 43 0.02 9.34 5.92
N LEU A 44 -0.69 10.47 5.99
CA LEU A 44 -1.59 10.92 4.92
C LEU A 44 -0.83 11.20 3.63
N GLY A 45 0.32 11.87 3.72
CA GLY A 45 1.22 12.07 2.59
C GLY A 45 1.67 10.75 1.95
N ARG A 46 2.07 9.75 2.74
CA ARG A 46 2.46 8.43 2.25
C ARG A 46 1.29 7.68 1.57
N GLY A 47 0.11 7.72 2.18
CA GLY A 47 -1.09 7.07 1.63
C GLY A 47 -1.53 7.69 0.31
N ILE A 48 -1.54 9.02 0.23
CA ILE A 48 -1.85 9.75 -1.01
C ILE A 48 -0.79 9.49 -2.08
N LEU A 49 0.50 9.53 -1.72
CA LEU A 49 1.60 9.25 -2.66
C LEU A 49 1.50 7.84 -3.23
N LEU A 50 1.11 6.85 -2.41
CA LEU A 50 0.81 5.50 -2.86
C LEU A 50 -0.28 5.50 -3.92
N LEU A 51 -1.45 6.06 -3.61
CA LEU A 51 -2.56 6.11 -4.55
C LEU A 51 -2.18 6.84 -5.85
N PHE A 52 -1.48 7.96 -5.73
CA PHE A 52 -1.06 8.77 -6.86
C PHE A 52 -0.06 8.04 -7.76
N ALA A 53 0.92 7.35 -7.17
CA ALA A 53 1.85 6.51 -7.92
C ALA A 53 1.09 5.48 -8.77
N TYR A 54 0.18 4.73 -8.15
CA TYR A 54 -0.66 3.76 -8.85
C TYR A 54 -1.44 4.40 -10.01
N ILE A 55 -2.06 5.58 -9.80
CA ILE A 55 -2.79 6.31 -10.85
C ILE A 55 -1.85 6.76 -11.98
N ILE A 56 -0.67 7.33 -11.70
CA ILE A 56 0.27 7.76 -12.74
C ILE A 56 0.66 6.58 -13.63
N PHE A 57 0.98 5.43 -13.03
CA PHE A 57 1.39 4.26 -13.80
C PHE A 57 0.27 3.69 -14.70
N THR A 58 -1.00 4.07 -14.49
CA THR A 58 -2.09 3.75 -15.43
C THR A 58 -2.07 4.56 -16.72
N ILE A 59 -1.22 5.59 -16.83
CA ILE A 59 -0.99 6.32 -18.10
C ILE A 59 -0.49 5.34 -19.16
N ILE A 60 0.27 4.32 -18.78
CA ILE A 60 0.60 3.21 -19.68
C ILE A 60 -0.57 2.23 -19.60
N PRO A 61 -1.28 1.94 -20.72
CA PRO A 61 -2.48 1.12 -20.71
C PRO A 61 -2.10 -0.38 -20.70
N SER A 62 -1.17 -0.75 -19.83
CA SER A 62 -0.69 -2.11 -19.64
C SER A 62 -0.71 -2.43 -18.16
N ARG A 63 -1.27 -3.59 -17.81
CA ARG A 63 -1.25 -4.05 -16.42
C ARG A 63 0.17 -4.24 -15.89
N VAL A 64 1.14 -4.52 -16.78
CA VAL A 64 2.55 -4.68 -16.40
C VAL A 64 3.13 -3.39 -15.81
N ALA A 65 2.64 -2.20 -16.21
CA ALA A 65 3.10 -0.94 -15.65
C ALA A 65 2.82 -0.82 -14.14
N ILE A 66 1.78 -1.49 -13.64
CA ILE A 66 1.42 -1.51 -12.22
C ILE A 66 2.40 -2.35 -11.40
N VAL A 67 3.22 -3.20 -12.03
CA VAL A 67 4.24 -3.99 -11.34
C VAL A 67 5.27 -3.11 -10.66
N ILE A 68 5.59 -1.95 -11.26
CA ILE A 68 6.59 -1.01 -10.74
C ILE A 68 6.18 -0.47 -9.36
N PRO A 69 5.02 0.21 -9.19
CA PRO A 69 4.61 0.65 -7.86
C PRO A 69 4.40 -0.53 -6.91
N SER A 70 3.84 -1.65 -7.37
CA SER A 70 3.66 -2.84 -6.53
C SER A 70 4.98 -3.38 -5.98
N PHE A 71 6.08 -3.37 -6.74
CA PHE A 71 7.38 -3.84 -6.26
C PHE A 71 7.85 -3.08 -5.02
N PHE A 72 7.77 -1.74 -5.03
CA PHE A 72 8.17 -0.93 -3.88
C PHE A 72 7.26 -1.16 -2.66
N TYR A 73 5.95 -1.19 -2.86
CA TYR A 73 4.99 -1.31 -1.76
C TYR A 73 4.93 -2.73 -1.16
N PHE A 74 5.18 -3.77 -1.94
CA PHE A 74 5.38 -5.12 -1.41
C PHE A 74 6.72 -5.26 -0.66
N GLY A 75 7.75 -4.52 -1.07
CA GLY A 75 9.00 -4.43 -0.30
C GLY A 75 8.77 -3.81 1.09
N LEU A 76 8.02 -2.71 1.14
CA LEU A 76 7.60 -2.10 2.41
C LEU A 76 6.74 -3.04 3.26
N LEU A 77 5.83 -3.79 2.64
CA LEU A 77 5.05 -4.82 3.34
C LEU A 77 5.98 -5.86 4.00
N GLY A 78 7.02 -6.31 3.31
CA GLY A 78 8.04 -7.20 3.88
C GLY A 78 8.72 -6.60 5.11
N SER A 79 9.07 -5.31 5.07
CA SER A 79 9.64 -4.61 6.23
C SER A 79 8.66 -4.46 7.40
N TYR A 80 7.37 -4.23 7.14
CA TYR A 80 6.35 -4.18 8.18
C TYR A 80 6.08 -5.54 8.80
N LEU A 81 6.16 -6.63 8.01
CA LEU A 81 6.08 -8.00 8.55
C LEU A 81 7.27 -8.33 9.44
N TRP A 82 8.48 -7.85 9.11
CA TRP A 82 9.65 -7.99 9.98
C TRP A 82 9.47 -7.23 11.30
N GLN A 83 8.98 -6.00 11.22
CA GLN A 83 8.68 -5.18 12.38
C GLN A 83 7.60 -5.83 13.27
N PHE A 84 6.57 -6.41 12.65
CA PHE A 84 5.53 -7.16 13.35
C PHE A 84 6.11 -8.34 14.12
N LEU A 85 7.08 -9.08 13.56
CA LEU A 85 7.78 -10.13 14.29
C LEU A 85 8.44 -9.59 15.57
N MET A 86 9.09 -8.42 15.51
CA MET A 86 9.70 -7.79 16.68
C MET A 86 8.69 -7.33 17.74
N VAL A 87 7.53 -6.85 17.31
CA VAL A 87 6.43 -6.49 18.22
C VAL A 87 5.88 -7.74 18.90
N VAL A 88 5.74 -8.86 18.18
CA VAL A 88 5.32 -10.15 18.76
C VAL A 88 6.29 -10.61 19.85
N LEU A 89 7.59 -10.45 19.64
CA LEU A 89 8.63 -10.81 20.62
C LEU A 89 8.57 -9.97 21.92
N SER A 90 7.94 -8.79 21.90
CA SER A 90 7.77 -7.96 23.10
C SER A 90 6.75 -8.53 24.09
N GLY A 91 5.87 -9.45 23.66
CA GLY A 91 4.79 -10.02 24.48
C GLY A 91 3.63 -9.06 24.77
N ASN A 92 3.64 -7.82 24.26
CA ASN A 92 2.57 -6.86 24.48
C ASN A 92 1.38 -7.10 23.54
N TRP A 93 0.33 -7.78 24.03
CA TRP A 93 -0.87 -8.13 23.26
C TRP A 93 -1.56 -6.92 22.59
N ARG A 94 -1.58 -5.76 23.24
CA ARG A 94 -2.17 -4.53 22.67
C ARG A 94 -1.37 -4.02 21.47
N GLY A 95 -0.04 -4.05 21.58
CA GLY A 95 0.87 -3.69 20.49
C GLY A 95 0.73 -4.64 19.31
N ILE A 96 0.67 -5.95 19.57
CA ILE A 96 0.50 -7.00 18.55
C ILE A 96 -0.81 -6.80 17.78
N ALA A 97 -1.93 -6.58 18.48
CA ALA A 97 -3.23 -6.42 17.83
C ALA A 97 -3.27 -5.18 16.91
N ILE A 98 -2.70 -4.06 17.36
CA ILE A 98 -2.69 -2.81 16.59
C ILE A 98 -1.73 -2.90 15.40
N ASP A 99 -0.56 -3.50 15.56
CA ASP A 99 0.39 -3.69 14.47
C ASP A 99 -0.15 -4.67 13.41
N LEU A 100 -0.86 -5.72 13.84
CA LEU A 100 -1.57 -6.61 12.91
C LEU A 100 -2.64 -5.85 12.11
N LEU A 101 -3.45 -5.02 12.77
CA LEU A 101 -4.43 -4.17 12.09
C LEU A 101 -3.77 -3.20 11.11
N PHE A 102 -2.60 -2.64 11.48
CA PHE A 102 -1.82 -1.80 10.60
C PHE A 102 -1.38 -2.55 9.33
N VAL A 103 -0.74 -3.72 9.48
CA VAL A 103 -0.30 -4.56 8.36
C VAL A 103 -1.49 -4.94 7.46
N LEU A 104 -2.62 -5.33 8.04
CA LEU A 104 -3.83 -5.65 7.29
C LEU A 104 -4.38 -4.42 6.53
N SER A 105 -4.45 -3.26 7.18
CA SER A 105 -4.91 -2.02 6.54
C SER A 105 -4.03 -1.65 5.35
N TYR A 106 -2.72 -1.87 5.47
CA TYR A 106 -1.76 -1.62 4.40
C TYR A 106 -1.91 -2.61 3.24
N MET A 107 -2.11 -3.90 3.52
CA MET A 107 -2.42 -4.89 2.48
C MET A 107 -3.70 -4.54 1.72
N VAL A 108 -4.76 -4.14 2.43
CA VAL A 108 -6.03 -3.71 1.82
C VAL A 108 -5.85 -2.45 0.99
N LEU A 109 -5.04 -1.48 1.45
CA LEU A 109 -4.72 -0.27 0.69
C LEU A 109 -4.02 -0.59 -0.63
N ILE A 110 -3.01 -1.45 -0.62
CA ILE A 110 -2.32 -1.91 -1.82
C ILE A 110 -3.30 -2.61 -2.76
N TYR A 111 -4.16 -3.48 -2.24
CA TYR A 111 -5.15 -4.20 -3.03
C TYR A 111 -6.14 -3.24 -3.70
N CYS A 112 -6.72 -2.29 -2.95
CA CYS A 112 -7.63 -1.28 -3.49
C CYS A 112 -6.94 -0.41 -4.55
N ALA A 113 -5.71 0.05 -4.31
CA ALA A 113 -4.94 0.85 -5.28
C ALA A 113 -4.69 0.07 -6.58
N THR A 114 -4.31 -1.21 -6.46
CA THR A 114 -4.05 -2.10 -7.59
C THR A 114 -5.31 -2.37 -8.40
N MET A 115 -6.43 -2.68 -7.72
CA MET A 115 -7.71 -2.94 -8.38
C MET A 115 -8.25 -1.70 -9.10
N THR A 116 -8.19 -0.54 -8.45
CA THR A 116 -8.54 0.76 -9.05
C THR A 116 -7.72 1.00 -10.31
N SER A 117 -6.41 0.74 -10.26
CA SER A 117 -5.51 0.89 -11.40
C SER A 117 -5.86 -0.02 -12.57
N PHE A 118 -6.17 -1.29 -12.31
CA PHE A 118 -6.61 -2.22 -13.36
C PHE A 118 -7.94 -1.82 -13.98
N GLN A 119 -8.87 -1.29 -13.20
CA GLN A 119 -10.13 -0.79 -13.74
C GLN A 119 -9.91 0.42 -14.64
N ILE A 120 -9.04 1.35 -14.26
CA ILE A 120 -8.65 2.48 -15.12
C ILE A 120 -8.05 1.95 -16.42
N ILE A 121 -7.06 1.04 -16.36
CA ILE A 121 -6.42 0.46 -17.54
C ILE A 121 -7.45 -0.23 -18.45
N ASN A 122 -8.36 -1.03 -17.89
CA ASN A 122 -9.38 -1.72 -18.69
C ASN A 122 -10.32 -0.74 -19.41
N LEU A 123 -10.73 0.36 -18.75
CA LEU A 123 -11.55 1.40 -19.36
C LEU A 123 -10.78 2.18 -20.45
N VAL A 124 -9.49 2.44 -20.21
CA VAL A 124 -8.59 3.03 -21.20
C VAL A 124 -8.32 2.06 -22.35
N GLN A 125 -8.36 0.74 -22.18
CA GLN A 125 -8.23 -0.15 -23.34
C GLN A 125 -9.53 -0.23 -24.15
N LYS A 126 -10.70 -0.21 -23.49
CA LYS A 126 -12.00 -0.40 -24.15
C LYS A 126 -12.50 0.81 -24.96
N ASN A 127 -12.14 2.03 -24.58
CA ASN A 127 -12.68 3.24 -25.20
C ASN A 127 -11.97 3.56 -26.54
N ARG A 128 -12.69 3.80 -27.64
CA ARG A 128 -12.12 4.01 -29.00
C ARG A 128 -11.75 5.47 -29.34
N SER A 129 -11.75 6.37 -28.36
CA SER A 129 -11.38 7.79 -28.57
C SER A 129 -9.96 8.00 -29.11
N VAL A 130 -9.81 8.91 -30.08
CA VAL A 130 -8.55 9.32 -30.72
C VAL A 130 -7.60 10.00 -29.72
N TYR A 131 -8.12 10.82 -28.81
CA TYR A 131 -7.32 11.54 -27.82
C TYR A 131 -7.03 10.67 -26.58
N TYR A 132 -5.80 10.17 -26.47
CA TYR A 132 -5.37 9.26 -25.42
C TYR A 132 -5.47 9.86 -24.01
N PHE A 133 -4.88 11.04 -23.79
CA PHE A 133 -4.87 11.68 -22.46
C PHE A 133 -6.25 12.08 -21.97
N SER A 134 -7.12 12.62 -22.84
CA SER A 134 -8.50 12.94 -22.49
C SER A 134 -9.27 11.69 -22.06
N LYS A 135 -9.07 10.58 -22.77
CA LYS A 135 -9.65 9.27 -22.46
C LYS A 135 -9.12 8.68 -21.15
N TRP A 136 -7.82 8.78 -20.89
CA TRP A 136 -7.21 8.39 -19.62
C TRP A 136 -7.80 9.20 -18.47
N PHE A 137 -7.80 10.54 -18.57
CA PHE A 137 -8.31 11.41 -17.52
C PHE A 137 -9.80 11.17 -17.21
N LYS A 138 -10.63 11.01 -18.25
CA LYS A 138 -12.05 10.64 -18.07
C LYS A 138 -12.22 9.30 -17.36
N SER A 139 -11.36 8.31 -17.67
CA SER A 139 -11.40 6.98 -17.04
C SER A 139 -10.96 7.05 -15.59
N VAL A 140 -9.87 7.76 -15.29
CA VAL A 140 -9.41 8.03 -13.91
C VAL A 140 -10.51 8.68 -13.08
N LYS A 141 -11.09 9.79 -13.57
CA LYS A 141 -12.17 10.50 -12.87
C LYS A 141 -13.37 9.59 -12.59
N ARG A 142 -13.76 8.76 -13.56
CA ARG A 142 -14.90 7.83 -13.40
C ARG A 142 -14.62 6.77 -12.35
N VAL A 143 -13.44 6.14 -12.37
CA VAL A 143 -13.09 5.07 -11.43
C VAL A 143 -12.87 5.64 -10.03
N ILE A 144 -12.18 6.76 -9.88
CA ILE A 144 -12.02 7.43 -8.58
C ILE A 144 -13.38 7.81 -8.01
N LYS A 145 -14.30 8.37 -8.81
CA LYS A 145 -15.65 8.68 -8.35
C LYS A 145 -16.44 7.43 -7.94
N ALA A 146 -16.20 6.28 -8.56
CA ALA A 146 -16.86 5.03 -8.18
C ALA A 146 -16.32 4.44 -6.86
N HIS A 147 -15.00 4.59 -6.61
CA HIS A 147 -14.31 3.99 -5.45
C HIS A 147 -13.94 4.99 -4.36
N TRP A 148 -14.36 6.25 -4.45
CA TRP A 148 -13.92 7.32 -3.55
C TRP A 148 -14.11 6.94 -2.08
N LEU A 149 -15.28 6.40 -1.72
CA LEU A 149 -15.60 6.03 -0.34
C LEU A 149 -14.68 4.91 0.17
N SER A 150 -14.44 3.87 -0.64
CA SER A 150 -13.52 2.78 -0.28
C SER A 150 -12.08 3.30 -0.12
N LEU A 151 -11.62 4.12 -1.07
CA LEU A 151 -10.27 4.70 -1.02
C LEU A 151 -10.09 5.61 0.20
N THR A 152 -11.08 6.45 0.52
CA THR A 152 -11.03 7.35 1.69
C THR A 152 -11.02 6.57 2.99
N ILE A 153 -11.89 5.56 3.15
CA ILE A 153 -11.94 4.74 4.38
C ILE A 153 -10.64 3.97 4.58
N VAL A 154 -10.14 3.29 3.55
CA VAL A 154 -8.94 2.47 3.66
C VAL A 154 -7.70 3.35 3.89
N THR A 155 -7.61 4.50 3.24
CA THR A 155 -6.53 5.46 3.49
C THR A 155 -6.64 6.04 4.90
N GLY A 156 -7.84 6.40 5.36
CA GLY A 156 -8.08 6.88 6.72
C GLY A 156 -7.66 5.86 7.79
N ALA A 157 -8.04 4.60 7.62
CA ALA A 157 -7.64 3.52 8.52
C ALA A 157 -6.10 3.37 8.56
N TYR A 158 -5.45 3.35 7.39
CA TYR A 158 -4.00 3.31 7.30
C TYR A 158 -3.34 4.50 8.01
N VAL A 159 -3.84 5.73 7.80
CA VAL A 159 -3.28 6.95 8.39
C VAL A 159 -3.41 6.95 9.92
N VAL A 160 -4.59 6.58 10.42
CA VAL A 160 -4.85 6.52 11.87
C VAL A 160 -3.94 5.46 12.50
N LEU A 161 -3.89 4.25 11.96
CA LEU A 161 -3.07 3.17 12.50
C LEU A 161 -1.57 3.49 12.41
N TRP A 162 -1.12 4.08 11.30
CA TRP A 162 0.25 4.57 11.16
C TRP A 162 0.62 5.65 12.19
N SER A 163 -0.32 6.56 12.48
CA SER A 163 -0.08 7.66 13.41
C SER A 163 -0.02 7.22 14.87
N ILE A 164 -0.78 6.18 15.21
CA ILE A 164 -0.81 5.57 16.55
C ILE A 164 0.50 4.82 16.82
N PHE A 165 1.18 4.39 15.76
CA PHE A 165 2.38 3.58 15.83
C PHE A 165 3.63 4.41 16.13
N SER A 166 4.15 4.29 17.35
CA SER A 166 5.45 4.82 17.72
C SER A 166 6.33 3.71 18.30
N LEU A 167 7.32 3.29 17.51
CA LEU A 167 8.42 2.47 17.99
C LEU A 167 9.27 3.31 18.96
N ILE A 168 9.44 2.81 20.19
CA ILE A 168 10.48 3.24 21.12
C ILE A 168 11.55 2.15 21.13
#